data_AF-A0A496VSB2-F1
#
_entry.id   AF-A0A496VSB2-F1
#
_cell.length_a   1.000
_cell.length_b   1.000
_cell.length_c   1.000
_cell.angle_alpha   90.00
_cell.angle_beta   90.00
_cell.angle_gamma   90.00
#
_symmetry.space_group_name_H-M   'P 1'
#
loop_
_entity.id
_entity.type
_entity.pdbx_description
1 polymer ?
#
loop_
_entity_poly.entity_id
_entity_poly.type
_entity_poly.pdbx_seq_one_letter_code
_entity_poly.pdbx_strand_id
1 'polypeptide(L)' 'MANSNSEEKESDENYRCDGRVWCSEMTSCDEATYFTRNCPGTKMDGDGDGIPCESQWCSW' A
#
# COMPACT_ATOMS: atom_id res chain seq x y z
N MET A 1 30.22 -8.33 5.63
CA MET A 1 28.82 -8.51 6.05
C MET A 1 28.12 -7.19 5.83
N ALA A 2 27.22 -7.10 4.84
CA ALA A 2 26.40 -5.90 4.67
C ALA A 2 25.37 -5.89 5.81
N ASN A 3 25.38 -4.83 6.61
CA ASN A 3 24.43 -4.63 7.70
C ASN A 3 23.10 -4.22 7.09
N SER A 4 22.14 -5.14 7.04
CA SER A 4 20.76 -4.89 6.66
C SER A 4 20.04 -4.18 7.81
N ASN A 5 20.09 -2.84 7.82
CA ASN A 5 19.11 -2.02 8.52
C ASN A 5 18.14 -1.50 7.46
N SER A 6 17.19 -2.36 7.08
CA SER A 6 16.12 -2.06 6.13
C SER A 6 15.00 -1.31 6.84
N GLU A 7 15.29 -0.06 7.21
CA GLU A 7 14.29 0.98 7.49
C GLU A 7 14.51 2.12 6.48
N GLU A 8 14.85 1.75 5.24
CA GLU A 8 14.94 2.66 4.12
C GLU A 8 13.56 2.84 3.52
N LYS A 9 13.00 4.00 3.86
CA LYS A 9 11.97 4.76 3.18
C LYS A 9 12.30 4.87 1.69
N GLU A 10 12.11 3.78 0.94
CA GLU A 10 12.48 3.68 -0.47
C GLU A 10 11.37 4.33 -1.30
N SER A 11 11.52 5.64 -1.40
CA SER A 11 11.29 6.47 -2.58
C SER A 11 10.14 6.06 -3.49
N ASP A 12 9.07 6.84 -3.49
CA ASP A 12 8.46 7.38 -4.71
C ASP A 12 8.49 6.42 -5.92
N GLU A 13 8.09 5.16 -5.72
CA GLU A 13 8.08 4.13 -6.75
C GLU A 13 6.87 4.38 -7.63
N ASN A 14 6.81 5.55 -8.29
CA ASN A 14 5.84 5.97 -9.30
C ASN A 14 4.58 5.11 -9.30
N TYR A 15 3.83 5.13 -8.21
CA TYR A 15 2.70 4.24 -8.05
C TYR A 15 1.71 4.59 -9.15
N ARG A 16 1.34 3.59 -9.94
CA ARG A 16 0.47 3.77 -11.09
C ARG A 16 -0.68 2.82 -10.96
N CYS A 17 -1.86 3.31 -11.33
CA CYS A 17 -3.05 2.49 -11.44
C CYS A 17 -2.84 1.49 -12.58
N ASP A 18 -2.31 0.32 -12.23
CA ASP A 18 -2.00 -0.80 -13.10
C ASP A 18 -3.08 -1.88 -13.08
N GLY A 19 -4.14 -1.66 -12.29
CA GLY A 19 -5.29 -2.56 -12.15
C GLY A 19 -5.27 -3.41 -10.89
N ARG A 20 -4.27 -3.25 -10.00
CA ARG A 20 -4.30 -3.85 -8.67
C ARG A 20 -5.40 -3.25 -7.82
N VAL A 21 -6.16 -4.11 -7.17
CA VAL A 21 -7.33 -3.71 -6.36
C VAL A 21 -7.36 -4.38 -5.00
N TRP A 22 -6.50 -5.36 -4.74
CA TRP A 22 -6.48 -6.11 -3.48
C TRP A 22 -5.21 -5.89 -2.67
N CYS A 23 -5.32 -6.07 -1.37
CA CYS A 23 -4.20 -5.89 -0.44
C CYS A 23 -3.06 -6.87 -0.62
N SER A 24 -3.33 -8.11 -1.07
CA SER A 24 -2.27 -9.09 -1.37
C SER A 24 -1.38 -8.68 -2.55
N GLU A 25 -1.81 -7.71 -3.35
CA GLU A 25 -1.05 -7.18 -4.50
C GLU A 25 -0.24 -5.93 -4.13
N MET A 26 -0.51 -5.33 -2.97
CA MET A 26 0.27 -4.24 -2.41
C MET A 26 1.46 -4.83 -1.65
N THR A 27 2.48 -4.01 -1.46
CA THR A 27 3.71 -4.38 -0.74
C THR A 27 3.91 -3.54 0.51
N SER A 28 3.11 -2.49 0.68
CA SER A 28 3.20 -1.56 1.81
C SER A 28 1.89 -0.81 2.06
N CYS A 29 1.79 -0.21 3.25
CA CYS A 29 0.65 0.61 3.64
C CYS A 29 0.58 1.91 2.80
N ASP A 30 1.73 2.52 2.51
CA ASP A 30 1.81 3.75 1.71
C ASP A 30 1.36 3.51 0.27
N GLU A 31 1.77 2.40 -0.34
CA GLU A 31 1.30 1.98 -1.66
C GLU A 31 -0.21 1.76 -1.67
N ALA A 32 -0.74 0.98 -0.71
CA ALA A 32 -2.17 0.73 -0.60
C ALA A 32 -2.97 2.04 -0.43
N THR A 33 -2.46 2.96 0.40
CA THR A 33 -3.04 4.29 0.64
C THR A 33 -3.03 5.12 -0.64
N TYR A 34 -1.92 5.10 -1.38
CA TYR A 34 -1.84 5.75 -2.67
C TYR A 34 -2.89 5.20 -3.63
N PHE A 35 -3.01 3.88 -3.76
CA PHE A 35 -3.97 3.24 -4.65
C PHE A 35 -5.41 3.59 -4.27
N THR A 36 -5.78 3.54 -2.99
CA THR A 36 -7.13 3.92 -2.54
C THR A 36 -7.47 5.39 -2.86
N ARG A 37 -6.50 6.30 -2.80
CA ARG A 37 -6.74 7.74 -3.01
C ARG A 37 -6.59 8.18 -4.47
N ASN A 38 -5.77 7.50 -5.26
CA ASN A 38 -5.40 7.90 -6.62
C ASN A 38 -5.98 6.98 -7.70
N CYS A 39 -6.33 5.74 -7.36
CA CYS A 39 -6.82 4.74 -8.32
C CYS A 39 -8.29 4.39 -8.07
N PRO A 40 -9.16 4.50 -9.08
CA PRO A 40 -10.56 4.11 -8.94
C PRO A 40 -10.70 2.59 -8.92
N GLY A 41 -11.67 2.09 -8.14
CA GLY A 41 -12.07 0.68 -8.16
C GLY A 41 -11.23 -0.25 -7.27
N THR A 42 -10.39 0.30 -6.40
CA THR A 42 -9.69 -0.48 -5.37
C THR A 42 -10.69 -1.09 -4.37
N LYS A 43 -10.36 -2.28 -3.87
CA LYS A 43 -11.12 -3.04 -2.85
C LYS A 43 -10.23 -3.33 -1.64
N MET A 44 -9.45 -2.32 -1.25
CA MET A 44 -8.44 -2.42 -0.20
C MET A 44 -8.93 -1.83 1.13
N ASP A 45 -9.76 -0.80 1.04
CA ASP A 45 -10.47 -0.15 2.14
C ASP A 45 -11.88 -0.75 2.18
N GLY A 46 -12.05 -1.76 3.05
CA GLY A 46 -13.24 -2.60 3.08
C GLY A 46 -14.40 -2.01 3.87
N ASP A 47 -14.09 -1.20 4.87
CA ASP A 47 -15.02 -0.52 5.77
C ASP A 47 -15.19 0.98 5.44
N GLY A 48 -14.30 1.54 4.61
CA GLY A 48 -14.42 2.89 4.07
C GLY A 48 -13.91 3.97 5.03
N ASP A 49 -13.01 3.61 5.93
CA ASP A 49 -12.46 4.51 6.94
C ASP A 49 -11.25 5.31 6.42
N GLY A 50 -10.73 4.95 5.24
CA GLY A 50 -9.57 5.55 4.60
C GLY A 50 -8.25 4.84 4.90
N ILE A 51 -8.26 3.73 5.64
CA ILE A 51 -7.10 2.89 5.96
C ILE A 51 -7.21 1.58 5.16
N PRO A 52 -6.55 1.48 4.00
CA PRO A 52 -6.58 0.23 3.25
C PRO A 52 -5.70 -0.84 3.90
N CYS A 53 -6.06 -2.10 3.73
CA CYS A 53 -5.19 -3.23 4.09
C CYS A 53 -4.77 -3.29 5.56
N GLU A 54 -5.66 -2.93 6.47
CA GLU A 54 -5.40 -2.88 7.92
C GLU A 54 -4.82 -4.20 8.47
N SER A 55 -5.34 -5.32 7.96
CA SER A 55 -4.94 -6.66 8.41
C SER A 55 -3.58 -7.14 7.89
N GLN A 56 -3.00 -6.48 6.87
CA GLN A 56 -1.76 -6.93 6.23
C GLN A 56 -0.63 -5.91 6.29
N TRP A 57 -0.92 -4.66 5.94
CA TRP A 57 0.10 -3.61 5.79
C TRP A 57 -0.09 -2.44 6.76
N CYS A 58 -1.33 -2.06 7.08
CA CYS A 58 -1.65 -0.89 7.90
C CYS A 58 -2.15 -1.29 9.29
N SER A 59 -1.26 -1.73 10.20
CA SER A 59 -1.66 -2.26 11.52
C SER A 59 -1.95 -1.22 12.62
N TRP A 60 -2.64 -0.11 12.34
CA TRP A 60 -2.76 1.03 13.27
C TRP A 60 -4.21 1.46 13.49
#